data_AF-A0A5P8MW78-F1
#
_entry.id   AF-A0A5P8MW78-F1
#
_cell.length_a   1.000
_cell.length_b   1.000
_cell.length_c   1.000
_cell.angle_alpha   90.00
_cell.angle_beta   90.00
_cell.angle_gamma   90.00
#
_symmetry.space_group_name_H-M   'P 1'
#
loop_
_entity.id
_entity.type
_entity.pdbx_description
1 polymer ?
#
loop_
_entity_poly.entity_id
_entity_poly.type
_entity_poly.pdbx_seq_one_letter_code
_entity_poly.pdbx_strand_id
1 'polypeptide(L)'
;MNPFVVLAGTLLPEILKLTLGPKSAPIAEAVTKAVQQATGTTSPEQAQEQLAADPKLANELRLELARIAAQGEEARRQAELEELRLTIERESRAAAEAMAHRERDDKDREGARGMFLALASARNPLAWAPVVISVAVVGGFFWILWALIQPVPAGVTSPFANDGPLLQIINIVIGGLVSAFATVVSYHLGSSASSRAKDTASFQMQERLADQTGEAIRGQRAGPGGARPGGDGGRPAAPEPVKAAKFQRCADIVLVHEGGFVNHPKDPGGATNLGITLATLAEWRGTEVSVDDVRNLTPEEAREIYRVRYWNPLNCDALPPGVDLVVYDFGVNAGPVRSAKMLQKLVGAKEDGAVGPATLAAVATRAPADIVRAFSERRLDYYRSLGTWETFGKGWTNRTVAVEKEAVRMAGDVKQAA
;
A
#
# COMPACT_ATOMS: atom_id res chain seq x y z
N MET A 1 -40.25 11.30 -17.87
CA MET A 1 -39.28 12.35 -18.26
C MET A 1 -40.11 13.52 -18.80
N ASN A 2 -39.84 14.76 -18.37
CA ASN A 2 -40.66 15.91 -18.78
C ASN A 2 -40.55 16.14 -20.31
N PRO A 3 -41.66 16.26 -21.06
CA PRO A 3 -41.63 16.38 -22.52
C PRO A 3 -40.86 17.63 -23.00
N PHE A 4 -40.81 18.71 -22.22
CA PHE A 4 -39.99 19.89 -22.51
C PHE A 4 -38.49 19.61 -22.38
N VAL A 5 -38.09 18.71 -21.47
CA VAL A 5 -36.69 18.28 -21.32
C VAL A 5 -36.26 17.39 -22.49
N VAL A 6 -37.17 16.57 -23.01
CA VAL A 6 -36.93 15.77 -24.22
C VAL A 6 -36.77 16.68 -25.44
N LEU A 7 -37.64 17.68 -25.59
CA LEU A 7 -37.53 18.69 -26.65
C LEU A 7 -36.25 19.53 -26.54
N ALA A 8 -35.86 19.95 -25.33
CA ALA A 8 -34.59 20.62 -25.11
C ALA A 8 -33.38 19.72 -25.46
N GLY A 9 -33.51 18.41 -25.24
CA GLY A 9 -32.49 17.42 -25.59
C GLY A 9 -32.28 17.23 -27.09
N THR A 10 -33.27 17.53 -27.93
CA THR A 10 -33.08 17.50 -29.40
C THR A 10 -32.28 18.70 -29.90
N LEU A 11 -32.36 19.84 -29.20
CA LEU A 11 -31.60 21.05 -29.49
C LEU A 11 -30.19 21.03 -28.86
N LEU A 12 -30.08 20.50 -27.65
CA LEU A 12 -28.83 20.36 -26.91
C LEU A 12 -28.79 19.01 -26.16
N PRO A 13 -28.18 17.97 -26.76
CA PRO A 13 -28.17 16.62 -26.19
C PRO A 13 -27.54 16.52 -24.79
N GLU A 14 -26.64 17.43 -24.42
CA GLU A 14 -25.93 17.42 -23.13
C GLU A 14 -26.86 17.63 -21.93
N ILE A 15 -28.00 18.32 -22.12
CA ILE A 15 -29.01 18.51 -21.07
C ILE A 15 -29.64 17.20 -20.59
N LEU A 16 -29.74 16.20 -21.47
CA LEU A 16 -30.28 14.89 -21.09
C LEU A 16 -29.40 14.22 -20.03
N LYS A 17 -28.06 14.34 -20.15
CA LYS A 17 -27.13 13.79 -19.14
C LYS A 17 -27.24 14.50 -17.80
N LEU A 18 -27.49 15.80 -17.81
CA LEU A 18 -27.63 16.61 -16.59
C LEU A 18 -28.96 16.37 -15.87
N THR A 19 -29.99 15.96 -16.61
CA THR A 19 -31.34 15.75 -16.08
C THR A 19 -31.65 14.31 -15.64
N LEU A 20 -30.74 13.37 -15.85
CA LEU A 20 -30.89 11.95 -15.45
C LEU A 20 -30.29 11.60 -14.07
N GLY A 21 -29.58 12.52 -13.41
CA GLY A 21 -28.91 12.26 -12.13
C GLY A 21 -29.77 12.51 -10.88
N PRO A 22 -29.34 12.06 -9.68
CA PRO A 22 -30.11 12.18 -8.43
C PRO A 22 -30.36 13.63 -7.96
N LYS A 23 -29.62 14.61 -8.50
CA LYS A 23 -29.81 16.06 -8.26
C LYS A 23 -30.36 16.81 -9.49
N SER A 24 -31.09 16.12 -10.37
CA SER A 24 -31.56 16.67 -11.64
C SER A 24 -32.81 17.56 -11.57
N ALA A 25 -33.57 17.49 -10.47
CA ALA A 25 -34.86 18.17 -10.37
C ALA A 25 -34.79 19.69 -10.63
N PRO A 26 -33.83 20.46 -10.07
CA PRO A 26 -33.72 21.90 -10.32
C PRO A 26 -33.35 22.22 -11.77
N ILE A 27 -32.52 21.37 -12.39
CA ILE A 27 -32.07 21.53 -13.77
C ILE A 27 -33.24 21.22 -14.73
N ALA A 28 -33.99 20.16 -14.46
CA ALA A 28 -35.17 19.80 -15.25
C ALA A 28 -36.27 20.88 -15.18
N GLU A 29 -36.45 21.51 -14.02
CA GLU A 29 -37.36 22.64 -13.84
C GLU A 29 -36.89 23.90 -14.59
N ALA A 30 -35.60 24.24 -14.47
CA ALA A 30 -35.00 25.37 -15.19
C ALA A 30 -35.09 25.20 -16.71
N VAL A 31 -34.82 24.00 -17.23
CA VAL A 31 -34.97 23.66 -18.66
C VAL A 31 -36.44 23.78 -19.09
N THR A 32 -37.38 23.28 -18.29
CA THR A 32 -38.81 23.38 -18.60
C THR A 32 -39.26 24.84 -18.68
N LYS A 33 -38.84 25.66 -17.72
CA LYS A 33 -39.16 27.09 -17.67
C LYS A 33 -38.54 27.85 -18.84
N ALA A 34 -37.30 27.55 -19.21
CA ALA A 34 -36.62 28.18 -20.33
C ALA A 34 -37.32 27.89 -21.67
N VAL A 35 -37.75 26.64 -21.89
CA VAL A 35 -38.51 26.29 -23.10
C VAL A 35 -39.86 27.00 -23.13
N GLN A 36 -40.60 27.01 -22.02
CA GLN A 36 -41.91 27.69 -21.93
C GLN A 36 -41.81 29.21 -22.08
N GLN A 37 -40.74 29.83 -21.58
CA GLN A 37 -40.50 31.27 -21.72
C GLN A 37 -40.10 31.66 -23.15
N ALA A 38 -39.33 30.81 -23.83
CA ALA A 38 -38.94 31.04 -25.23
C ALA A 38 -40.14 30.89 -26.18
N THR A 39 -40.99 29.87 -26.00
CA THR A 39 -42.13 29.62 -26.90
C THR A 39 -43.40 30.35 -26.46
N GLY A 40 -43.49 30.81 -25.21
CA GLY A 40 -44.72 31.39 -24.66
C GLY A 40 -45.86 30.38 -24.57
N THR A 41 -45.57 29.08 -24.67
CA THR A 41 -46.56 28.00 -24.65
C THR A 41 -46.31 27.07 -23.47
N THR A 42 -47.39 26.52 -22.92
CA THR A 42 -47.33 25.42 -21.94
C THR A 42 -47.58 24.06 -22.60
N SER A 43 -47.78 24.03 -23.92
CA SER A 43 -47.94 22.82 -24.73
C SER A 43 -46.63 22.42 -25.42
N PRO A 44 -46.10 21.20 -25.19
CA PRO A 44 -44.87 20.71 -25.82
C PRO A 44 -44.94 20.63 -27.35
N GLU A 45 -46.11 20.29 -27.89
CA GLU A 45 -46.31 20.13 -29.34
C GLU A 45 -46.26 21.50 -30.05
N GLN A 46 -46.91 22.52 -29.46
CA GLN A 46 -46.85 23.89 -29.97
C GLN A 46 -45.45 24.50 -29.83
N ALA A 47 -44.73 24.15 -28.75
CA ALA A 47 -43.34 24.57 -28.57
C ALA A 47 -42.45 23.99 -29.68
N GLN A 48 -42.63 22.72 -30.04
CA GLN A 48 -41.88 22.08 -31.12
C GLN A 48 -42.18 22.71 -32.49
N GLU A 49 -43.45 23.02 -32.77
CA GLU A 49 -43.87 23.64 -34.03
C GLU A 49 -43.28 25.06 -34.20
N GLN A 50 -43.30 25.87 -33.14
CA GLN A 50 -42.70 27.21 -33.16
C GLN A 50 -41.19 27.19 -33.31
N LEU A 51 -40.50 26.25 -32.65
CA LEU A 51 -39.05 26.07 -32.77
C LEU A 51 -38.63 25.54 -34.15
N ALA A 52 -39.52 24.81 -34.85
CA ALA A 52 -39.31 24.40 -36.23
C ALA A 52 -39.59 25.53 -37.23
N ALA A 53 -40.53 26.42 -36.92
CA ALA A 53 -40.92 27.55 -37.77
C ALA A 53 -39.94 28.74 -37.69
N ASP A 54 -39.31 28.98 -36.54
CA ASP A 54 -38.35 30.09 -36.35
C ASP A 54 -36.94 29.59 -35.93
N PRO A 55 -36.00 29.50 -36.88
CA PRO A 55 -34.61 29.13 -36.61
C PRO A 55 -33.87 30.11 -35.68
N LYS A 56 -34.28 31.38 -35.58
CA LYS A 56 -33.64 32.34 -34.66
C LYS A 56 -34.01 32.01 -33.22
N LEU A 57 -35.30 31.76 -32.98
CA LEU A 57 -35.81 31.36 -31.67
C LEU A 57 -35.15 30.07 -31.17
N ALA A 58 -34.95 29.09 -32.05
CA ALA A 58 -34.27 27.84 -31.71
C ALA A 58 -32.80 28.06 -31.30
N ASN A 59 -32.09 29.01 -31.94
CA ASN A 59 -30.70 29.34 -31.59
C ASN A 59 -30.60 30.11 -30.26
N GLU A 60 -31.53 31.02 -29.98
CA GLU A 60 -31.60 31.73 -28.70
C GLU A 60 -31.88 30.76 -27.54
N LEU A 61 -32.84 29.85 -27.72
CA LEU A 61 -33.12 28.79 -26.76
C LEU A 61 -31.90 27.88 -26.57
N ARG A 62 -31.19 27.52 -27.64
CA ARG A 62 -29.96 26.71 -27.55
C ARG A 62 -28.87 27.39 -26.72
N LEU A 63 -28.72 28.71 -26.81
CA LEU A 63 -27.77 29.48 -26.00
C LEU A 63 -28.18 29.52 -24.52
N GLU A 64 -29.47 29.71 -24.22
CA GLU A 64 -30.02 29.63 -22.86
C GLU A 64 -29.82 28.24 -22.24
N LEU A 65 -30.15 27.20 -22.99
CA LEU A 65 -29.93 25.80 -22.59
C LEU A 65 -28.45 25.50 -22.32
N ALA A 66 -27.53 26.06 -23.11
CA ALA A 66 -26.10 25.92 -22.87
C ALA A 66 -25.64 26.61 -21.57
N ARG A 67 -26.23 27.76 -21.19
CA ARG A 67 -25.95 28.41 -19.90
C ARG A 67 -26.43 27.56 -18.73
N ILE A 68 -27.65 27.03 -18.82
CA ILE A 68 -28.22 26.15 -17.79
C ILE A 68 -27.36 24.89 -17.64
N ALA A 69 -26.89 24.32 -18.76
CA ALA A 69 -26.00 23.17 -18.73
C ALA A 69 -24.66 23.48 -18.05
N ALA A 70 -24.03 24.61 -18.38
CA ALA A 70 -22.78 25.05 -17.77
C ALA A 70 -22.92 25.29 -16.25
N GLN A 71 -23.99 25.96 -15.82
CA GLN A 71 -24.28 26.17 -14.40
C GLN A 71 -24.53 24.84 -13.65
N GLY A 72 -25.23 23.91 -14.29
CA GLY A 72 -25.48 22.58 -13.72
C GLY A 72 -24.21 21.75 -13.52
N GLU A 73 -23.25 21.83 -14.45
CA GLU A 73 -21.95 21.18 -14.30
C GLU A 73 -21.09 21.80 -13.20
N GLU A 74 -21.06 23.13 -13.10
CA GLU A 74 -20.27 23.83 -12.09
C GLU A 74 -20.77 23.51 -10.68
N ALA A 75 -22.09 23.47 -10.48
CA ALA A 75 -22.69 23.04 -9.21
C ALA A 75 -22.32 21.58 -8.85
N ARG A 76 -22.25 20.68 -9.84
CA ARG A 76 -21.80 19.28 -9.60
C ARG A 76 -20.33 19.22 -9.20
N ARG A 77 -19.45 19.95 -9.88
CA ARG A 77 -18.02 19.99 -9.54
C ARG A 77 -17.79 20.58 -8.15
N GLN A 78 -18.56 21.60 -7.77
CA GLN A 78 -18.50 22.17 -6.42
C GLN A 78 -18.94 21.16 -5.36
N ALA A 79 -20.04 20.43 -5.59
CA ALA A 79 -20.52 19.42 -4.66
C ALA A 79 -19.52 18.25 -4.49
N GLU A 80 -18.88 17.81 -5.58
CA GLU A 80 -17.86 16.75 -5.55
C GLU A 80 -16.60 17.20 -4.77
N LEU A 81 -16.16 18.45 -4.97
CA LEU A 81 -15.04 19.01 -4.21
C LEU A 81 -15.35 19.15 -2.70
N GLU A 82 -16.59 19.50 -2.35
CA GLU A 82 -17.02 19.59 -0.97
C GLU A 82 -17.08 18.20 -0.30
N GLU A 83 -17.60 17.20 -0.99
CA GLU A 83 -17.60 15.81 -0.52
C GLU A 83 -16.18 15.27 -0.32
N LEU A 84 -15.27 15.56 -1.24
CA LEU A 84 -13.87 15.17 -1.12
C LEU A 84 -13.20 15.87 0.09
N ARG A 85 -13.47 17.17 0.29
CA ARG A 85 -12.97 17.91 1.47
C ARG A 85 -13.45 17.29 2.77
N LEU A 86 -14.73 16.93 2.86
CA LEU A 86 -15.31 16.30 4.05
C LEU A 86 -14.69 14.91 4.30
N THR A 87 -14.41 14.16 3.24
CA THR A 87 -13.73 12.86 3.34
C THR A 87 -12.32 13.01 3.89
N ILE A 88 -11.53 13.92 3.31
CA ILE A 88 -10.16 14.22 3.78
C ILE A 88 -10.18 14.67 5.24
N GLU A 89 -11.12 15.53 5.63
CA GLU A 89 -11.22 16.00 7.01
C GLU A 89 -11.55 14.84 7.97
N ARG A 90 -12.48 13.96 7.61
CA ARG A 90 -12.82 12.77 8.41
C ARG A 90 -11.62 11.84 8.60
N GLU A 91 -10.90 11.55 7.52
CA GLU A 91 -9.70 10.70 7.57
C GLU A 91 -8.60 11.34 8.41
N SER A 92 -8.40 12.66 8.26
CA SER A 92 -7.40 13.39 9.04
C SER A 92 -7.72 13.38 10.54
N ARG A 93 -8.99 13.51 10.93
CA ARG A 93 -9.43 13.42 12.32
C ARG A 93 -9.23 12.01 12.88
N ALA A 94 -9.62 10.98 12.13
CA ALA A 94 -9.42 9.58 12.54
C ALA A 94 -7.92 9.26 12.73
N ALA A 95 -7.07 9.76 11.85
CA ALA A 95 -5.62 9.62 11.97
C ALA A 95 -5.08 10.35 13.22
N ALA A 96 -5.55 11.57 13.51
CA ALA A 96 -5.16 12.31 14.70
C ALA A 96 -5.59 11.61 16.00
N GLU A 97 -6.80 11.06 16.05
CA GLU A 97 -7.28 10.29 17.20
C GLU A 97 -6.48 8.99 17.40
N ALA A 98 -6.15 8.28 16.32
CA ALA A 98 -5.31 7.09 16.38
C ALA A 98 -3.89 7.41 16.89
N MET A 99 -3.32 8.55 16.49
CA MET A 99 -2.03 9.02 17.01
C MET A 99 -2.13 9.36 18.50
N ALA A 100 -3.18 10.07 18.92
CA ALA A 100 -3.38 10.41 20.33
C ALA A 100 -3.55 9.18 21.23
N HIS A 101 -4.22 8.12 20.75
CA HIS A 101 -4.33 6.85 21.46
C HIS A 101 -2.96 6.19 21.64
N ARG A 102 -2.16 6.13 20.56
CA ARG A 102 -0.80 5.56 20.62
C ARG A 102 0.12 6.34 21.56
N GLU A 103 0.03 7.66 21.56
CA GLU A 103 0.83 8.50 22.47
C GLU A 103 0.50 8.24 23.95
N ARG A 104 -0.78 7.97 24.29
CA ARG A 104 -1.18 7.57 25.64
C ARG A 104 -0.61 6.19 26.00
N ASP A 105 -0.74 5.22 25.11
CA ASP A 105 -0.21 3.86 25.32
C ASP A 105 1.32 3.88 25.49
N ASP A 106 2.01 4.76 24.76
CA ASP A 106 3.47 4.92 24.87
C ASP A 106 3.88 5.58 26.18
N LYS A 107 3.15 6.60 26.65
CA LYS A 107 3.37 7.22 27.97
C LYS A 107 3.19 6.21 29.11
N ASP A 108 2.19 5.34 29.04
CA ASP A 108 1.95 4.30 30.05
C ASP A 108 3.10 3.25 30.07
N ARG A 109 3.62 2.89 28.89
CA ARG A 109 4.78 1.97 28.77
C ARG A 109 6.10 2.60 29.22
N GLU A 110 6.31 3.88 28.91
CA GLU A 110 7.47 4.64 29.39
C GLU A 110 7.42 4.83 30.92
N GLY A 111 6.24 5.02 31.51
CA GLY A 111 6.04 5.07 32.96
C GLY A 111 6.46 3.76 33.66
N ALA A 112 6.09 2.60 33.10
CA ALA A 112 6.50 1.31 33.63
C ALA A 112 8.03 1.12 33.57
N ARG A 113 8.67 1.43 32.43
CA ARG A 113 10.13 1.34 32.28
C ARG A 113 10.89 2.37 33.13
N GLY A 114 10.34 3.57 33.28
CA GLY A 114 10.88 4.63 34.12
C GLY A 114 10.91 4.24 35.60
N MET A 115 9.87 3.56 36.10
CA MET A 115 9.85 3.04 37.47
C MET A 115 10.94 1.98 37.70
N PHE A 116 11.20 1.10 36.72
CA PHE A 116 12.28 0.11 36.82
C PHE A 116 13.68 0.75 36.73
N LEU A 117 13.87 1.74 35.86
CA LEU A 117 15.12 2.52 35.79
C LEU A 117 15.38 3.29 37.08
N ALA A 118 14.33 3.86 37.70
CA ALA A 118 14.41 4.50 39.00
C ALA A 118 14.82 3.51 40.10
N LEU A 119 14.23 2.31 40.14
CA LEU A 119 14.61 1.23 41.08
C LEU A 119 16.05 0.73 40.87
N ALA A 120 16.50 0.61 39.62
CA ALA A 120 17.88 0.24 39.28
C ALA A 120 18.88 1.32 39.69
N SER A 121 18.55 2.60 39.48
CA SER A 121 19.37 3.74 39.92
C SER A 121 19.46 3.85 41.44
N ALA A 122 18.43 3.40 42.17
CA ALA A 122 18.40 3.34 43.63
C ALA A 122 19.13 2.12 44.23
N ARG A 123 19.80 1.28 43.40
CA ARG A 123 20.46 0.02 43.81
C ARG A 123 19.55 -0.94 44.59
N ASN A 124 18.24 -0.90 44.34
CA ASN A 124 17.31 -1.81 45.01
C ASN A 124 17.37 -3.21 44.37
N PRO A 125 17.53 -4.31 45.14
CA PRO A 125 17.58 -5.67 44.59
C PRO A 125 16.33 -6.07 43.79
N LEU A 126 15.17 -5.43 44.02
CA LEU A 126 13.96 -5.63 43.21
C LEU A 126 14.12 -5.23 41.73
N ALA A 127 15.11 -4.42 41.38
CA ALA A 127 15.39 -4.06 39.98
C ALA A 127 15.80 -5.27 39.12
N TRP A 128 16.31 -6.34 39.74
CA TRP A 128 16.66 -7.60 39.06
C TRP A 128 15.47 -8.55 38.90
N ALA A 129 14.33 -8.30 39.54
CA ALA A 129 13.19 -9.21 39.54
C ALA A 129 12.75 -9.60 38.11
N PRO A 130 12.61 -8.69 37.13
CA PRO A 130 12.20 -9.07 35.77
C PRO A 130 13.21 -9.98 35.06
N VAL A 131 14.51 -9.72 35.26
CA VAL A 131 15.60 -10.52 34.67
C VAL A 131 15.64 -11.91 35.30
N VAL A 132 15.56 -11.98 36.64
CA VAL A 132 15.58 -13.24 37.39
C VAL A 132 14.35 -14.09 37.06
N ILE A 133 13.15 -13.51 37.01
CA ILE A 133 11.92 -14.20 36.61
C ILE A 133 12.05 -14.70 35.16
N SER A 134 12.59 -13.89 34.25
CA SER A 134 12.75 -14.30 32.85
C SER A 134 13.74 -15.45 32.68
N VAL A 135 14.88 -15.41 33.37
CA VAL A 135 15.87 -16.50 33.37
C VAL A 135 15.28 -17.76 33.99
N ALA A 136 14.50 -17.64 35.08
CA ALA A 136 13.84 -18.76 35.72
C ALA A 136 12.78 -19.41 34.81
N VAL A 137 11.97 -18.61 34.10
CA VAL A 137 10.95 -19.12 33.16
C VAL A 137 11.60 -19.81 31.96
N VAL A 138 12.65 -19.23 31.37
CA VAL A 138 13.38 -19.83 30.24
C VAL A 138 14.12 -21.10 30.67
N GLY A 139 14.81 -21.08 31.80
CA GLY A 139 15.48 -22.26 32.35
C GLY A 139 14.50 -23.38 32.70
N GLY A 140 13.37 -23.03 33.32
CA GLY A 140 12.29 -23.96 33.63
C GLY A 140 11.67 -24.58 32.37
N PHE A 141 11.48 -23.80 31.30
CA PHE A 141 10.99 -24.30 30.02
C PHE A 141 11.88 -25.42 29.45
N PHE A 142 13.19 -25.17 29.34
CA PHE A 142 14.12 -26.16 28.79
C PHE A 142 14.30 -27.36 29.72
N TRP A 143 14.23 -27.15 31.04
CA TRP A 143 14.28 -28.24 32.02
C TRP A 143 13.04 -29.16 31.91
N ILE A 144 11.83 -28.59 31.81
CA ILE A 144 10.59 -29.37 31.62
C ILE A 144 10.61 -30.10 30.28
N LEU A 145 11.05 -29.44 29.21
CA LEU A 145 11.18 -30.06 27.89
C LEU A 145 12.17 -31.22 27.92
N TRP A 146 13.30 -31.05 28.59
CA TRP A 146 14.31 -32.10 28.77
C TRP A 146 13.76 -33.27 29.60
N ALA A 147 13.03 -33.00 30.69
CA ALA A 147 12.42 -34.01 31.55
C ALA A 147 11.35 -34.83 30.82
N LEU A 148 10.58 -34.21 29.92
CA LEU A 148 9.57 -34.89 29.10
C LEU A 148 10.16 -35.81 28.00
N ILE A 149 11.41 -35.57 27.60
CA ILE A 149 12.09 -36.34 26.55
C ILE A 149 12.88 -37.54 27.12
N GLN A 150 13.08 -37.63 28.44
CA GLN A 150 13.85 -38.73 29.04
C GLN A 150 13.10 -40.08 28.94
N PRO A 151 13.78 -41.18 28.53
CA PRO A 151 13.17 -42.50 28.47
C PRO A 151 12.82 -43.00 29.88
N VAL A 152 11.57 -43.44 30.07
CA VAL A 152 11.11 -44.01 31.35
C VAL A 152 11.79 -45.39 31.55
N PRO A 153 12.49 -45.62 32.68
CA PRO A 153 13.12 -46.91 32.96
C PRO A 153 12.09 -48.05 33.04
N ALA A 154 12.43 -49.21 32.47
CA ALA A 154 11.58 -50.40 32.53
C ALA A 154 11.35 -50.83 33.99
N GLY A 155 10.08 -50.83 34.43
CA GLY A 155 9.66 -51.23 35.78
C GLY A 155 9.21 -50.09 36.69
N VAL A 156 9.31 -48.82 36.27
CA VAL A 156 8.73 -47.68 36.99
C VAL A 156 7.45 -47.26 36.28
N THR A 157 6.29 -47.46 36.92
CA THR A 157 5.06 -46.79 36.49
C THR A 157 5.22 -45.30 36.74
N SER A 158 5.53 -44.55 35.69
CA SER A 158 5.40 -43.10 35.75
C SER A 158 3.93 -42.77 36.07
N PRO A 159 3.63 -41.76 36.92
CA PRO A 159 2.27 -41.26 37.11
C PRO A 159 1.61 -40.81 35.80
N PHE A 160 2.41 -40.72 34.73
CA PHE A 160 2.09 -40.22 33.42
C PHE A 160 2.15 -41.31 32.33
N ALA A 161 2.47 -42.56 32.67
CA ALA A 161 2.54 -43.64 31.70
C ALA A 161 1.23 -44.43 31.69
N ASN A 162 0.19 -43.86 31.05
CA ASN A 162 -0.74 -44.55 30.14
C ASN A 162 -1.93 -43.63 29.77
N ASP A 163 -2.32 -43.75 28.50
CA ASP A 163 -3.55 -43.28 27.84
C ASP A 163 -3.60 -41.84 27.28
N GLY A 164 -4.25 -41.73 26.11
CA GLY A 164 -4.34 -40.58 25.20
C GLY A 164 -4.51 -39.15 25.73
N PRO A 165 -5.06 -38.87 26.93
CA PRO A 165 -5.00 -37.54 27.54
C PRO A 165 -3.59 -37.00 27.80
N LEU A 166 -2.55 -37.84 27.89
CA LEU A 166 -1.18 -37.38 28.18
C LEU A 166 -0.59 -36.50 27.07
N LEU A 167 -0.74 -36.91 25.81
CA LEU A 167 -0.24 -36.15 24.67
C LEU A 167 -0.98 -34.81 24.54
N GLN A 168 -2.26 -34.75 24.91
CA GLN A 168 -3.01 -33.50 24.98
C GLN A 168 -2.50 -32.59 26.11
N ILE A 169 -2.25 -33.12 27.31
CA ILE A 169 -1.70 -32.33 28.42
C ILE A 169 -0.30 -31.82 28.06
N ILE A 170 0.55 -32.65 27.45
CA ILE A 170 1.87 -32.25 26.97
C ILE A 170 1.75 -31.15 25.90
N ASN A 171 0.84 -31.29 24.93
CA ASN A 171 0.63 -30.26 23.91
C ASN A 171 0.04 -28.95 24.47
N ILE A 172 -0.84 -29.02 25.47
CA ILE A 172 -1.40 -27.84 26.17
C ILE A 172 -0.30 -27.13 26.98
N VAL A 173 0.53 -27.89 27.70
CA VAL A 173 1.65 -27.36 28.48
C VAL A 173 2.72 -26.75 27.57
N ILE A 174 3.07 -27.42 26.46
CA ILE A 174 3.98 -26.87 25.44
C ILE A 174 3.39 -25.60 24.82
N GLY A 175 2.10 -25.60 24.46
CA GLY A 175 1.43 -24.42 23.91
C GLY A 175 1.40 -23.24 24.89
N GLY A 176 1.08 -23.48 26.16
CA GLY A 176 1.09 -22.48 27.22
C GLY A 176 2.50 -21.92 27.49
N LEU A 177 3.52 -22.78 27.48
CA LEU A 177 4.90 -22.39 27.66
C LEU A 177 5.46 -21.58 26.47
N VAL A 178 5.12 -21.95 25.23
CA VAL A 178 5.49 -21.18 24.02
C VAL A 178 4.87 -19.79 24.05
N SER A 179 3.61 -19.67 24.47
CA SER A 179 2.92 -18.38 24.60
C SER A 179 3.55 -17.48 25.69
N ALA A 180 3.88 -18.05 26.85
CA ALA A 180 4.59 -17.34 27.91
C ALA A 180 5.99 -16.89 27.46
N PHE A 181 6.72 -17.75 26.75
CA PHE A 181 8.04 -17.42 26.18
C PHE A 181 7.95 -16.29 25.14
N ALA A 182 6.98 -16.35 24.23
CA ALA A 182 6.76 -15.29 23.23
C ALA A 182 6.44 -13.93 23.87
N THR A 183 5.72 -13.93 25.00
CA THR A 183 5.41 -12.73 25.78
C THR A 183 6.66 -12.13 26.42
N VAL A 184 7.53 -12.97 27.00
CA VAL A 184 8.80 -12.53 27.63
C VAL A 184 9.79 -11.99 26.59
N VAL A 185 9.88 -12.63 25.43
CA VAL A 185 10.69 -12.17 24.29
C VAL A 185 10.17 -10.83 23.78
N SER A 186 8.85 -10.67 23.65
CA SER A 186 8.23 -9.40 23.24
C SER A 186 8.43 -8.29 24.26
N TYR A 187 8.45 -8.60 25.57
CA TYR A 187 8.75 -7.63 26.63
C TYR A 187 10.19 -7.10 26.55
N HIS A 188 11.17 -7.98 26.31
CA HIS A 188 12.60 -7.60 26.23
C HIS A 188 12.99 -7.00 24.88
N LEU A 189 12.37 -7.45 23.79
CA LEU A 189 12.65 -6.97 22.43
C LEU A 189 11.66 -5.87 21.97
N GLY A 190 10.76 -5.43 22.85
CA GLY A 190 9.58 -4.60 22.53
C GLY A 190 9.89 -3.28 21.82
N SER A 191 9.56 -3.28 20.51
CA SER A 191 9.05 -2.26 19.55
C SER A 191 9.53 -0.80 19.57
N SER A 192 10.36 -0.40 20.52
CA SER A 192 10.49 1.01 20.91
C SER A 192 11.60 1.80 20.20
N ALA A 193 12.37 1.19 19.29
CA ALA A 193 13.39 1.91 18.51
C ALA A 193 12.98 2.15 17.05
N SER A 194 12.17 1.26 16.46
CA SER A 194 11.83 1.33 15.04
C SER A 194 10.59 2.20 14.74
N SER A 195 9.63 2.30 15.67
CA SER A 195 8.46 3.19 15.49
C SER A 195 8.82 4.65 15.72
N ARG A 196 9.50 4.98 16.83
CA ARG A 196 9.93 6.36 17.13
C ARG A 196 10.80 6.96 16.03
N ALA A 197 11.74 6.19 15.47
CA ALA A 197 12.57 6.64 14.35
C ALA A 197 11.78 6.80 13.03
N LYS A 198 10.72 6.00 12.82
CA LYS A 198 9.82 6.13 11.67
C LYS A 198 8.88 7.32 11.82
N ASP A 199 8.31 7.55 13.00
CA ASP A 199 7.32 8.60 13.24
C ASP A 199 7.99 9.98 13.28
N THR A 200 9.17 10.13 13.90
CA THR A 200 9.94 11.39 13.84
C THR A 200 10.43 11.68 12.41
N ALA A 201 10.84 10.66 11.65
CA ALA A 201 11.21 10.84 10.25
C ALA A 201 9.99 11.18 9.36
N SER A 202 8.82 10.62 9.67
CA SER A 202 7.55 10.90 8.96
C SER A 202 7.09 12.33 9.23
N PHE A 203 7.17 12.80 10.47
CA PHE A 203 6.79 14.15 10.87
C PHE A 203 7.72 15.21 10.28
N GLN A 204 9.05 14.97 10.32
CA GLN A 204 10.03 15.84 9.68
C GLN A 204 9.90 15.87 8.15
N MET A 205 9.47 14.76 7.53
CA MET A 205 9.19 14.71 6.10
C MET A 205 7.92 15.50 5.76
N GLN A 206 6.87 15.41 6.59
CA GLN A 206 5.62 16.16 6.43
C GLN A 206 5.81 17.67 6.59
N GLU A 207 6.63 18.08 7.56
CA GLU A 207 6.96 19.49 7.79
C GLU A 207 7.74 20.08 6.61
N ARG A 208 8.74 19.36 6.07
CA ARG A 208 9.48 19.79 4.87
C ARG A 208 8.60 19.83 3.61
N LEU A 209 7.63 18.92 3.50
CA LEU A 209 6.68 18.93 2.38
C LEU A 209 5.71 20.10 2.48
N ALA A 210 5.29 20.48 3.70
CA ALA A 210 4.45 21.65 3.96
C ALA A 210 5.20 22.96 3.66
N ASP A 211 6.48 23.05 4.01
CA ASP A 211 7.33 24.20 3.69
C ASP A 211 7.59 24.32 2.18
N GLN A 212 7.89 23.20 1.49
CA GLN A 212 8.09 23.17 0.04
C GLN A 212 6.81 23.50 -0.74
N THR A 213 5.64 23.09 -0.25
CA THR A 213 4.35 23.48 -0.86
C THR A 213 3.99 24.94 -0.54
N GLY A 214 4.33 25.44 0.64
CA GLY A 214 4.19 26.85 1.00
C GLY A 214 5.04 27.79 0.13
N GLU A 215 6.28 27.39 -0.18
CA GLU A 215 7.17 28.12 -1.09
C GLU A 215 6.70 28.05 -2.55
N ALA A 216 6.22 26.89 -3.02
CA ALA A 216 5.67 26.73 -4.37
C ALA A 216 4.40 27.57 -4.61
N ILE A 217 3.53 27.70 -3.60
CA ILE A 217 2.33 28.55 -3.65
C ILE A 217 2.72 30.05 -3.64
N ARG A 218 3.77 30.41 -2.90
CA ARG A 218 4.27 31.79 -2.83
C ARG A 218 4.98 32.20 -4.14
N GLY A 219 5.67 31.27 -4.81
CA GLY A 219 6.32 31.48 -6.10
C GLY A 219 5.36 31.64 -7.28
N GLN A 220 4.16 31.05 -7.24
CA GLN A 220 3.17 31.17 -8.32
C GLN A 220 2.37 32.48 -8.33
N ARG A 221 2.43 33.29 -7.27
CA ARG A 221 1.75 34.61 -7.21
C ARG A 221 2.57 35.76 -7.83
N ALA A 222 3.79 35.51 -8.30
CA ALA A 222 4.66 36.54 -8.87
C ALA A 222 5.15 36.15 -10.28
N GLY A 223 4.38 36.49 -11.31
CA GLY A 223 4.83 36.41 -12.72
C GLY A 223 3.71 36.66 -13.73
N PRO A 224 3.90 37.49 -14.79
CA PRO A 224 2.82 38.19 -15.46
C PRO A 224 2.23 37.46 -16.68
N GLY A 225 1.04 37.93 -17.09
CA GLY A 225 0.13 37.26 -18.04
C GLY A 225 0.60 37.16 -19.50
N GLY A 226 -0.14 36.35 -20.26
CA GLY A 226 -0.14 36.43 -21.73
C GLY A 226 -0.50 35.15 -22.48
N ALA A 227 -1.74 35.10 -22.97
CA ALA A 227 -2.22 34.48 -24.24
C ALA A 227 -2.24 32.94 -24.45
N ARG A 228 -3.46 32.44 -24.69
CA ARG A 228 -3.83 31.26 -25.53
C ARG A 228 -3.91 31.68 -27.01
N PRO A 229 -3.70 30.80 -28.02
CA PRO A 229 -4.61 29.69 -28.43
C PRO A 229 -3.82 28.38 -28.70
N GLY A 230 -4.33 27.16 -28.85
CA GLY A 230 -5.59 26.59 -29.34
C GLY A 230 -5.21 25.47 -30.33
N GLY A 231 -5.52 24.20 -30.05
CA GLY A 231 -5.22 23.07 -30.95
C GLY A 231 -5.37 21.69 -30.28
N ASP A 232 -6.36 20.95 -30.73
CA ASP A 232 -6.80 19.60 -30.33
C ASP A 232 -5.77 18.51 -30.63
N GLY A 233 -5.70 17.48 -29.78
CA GLY A 233 -4.83 16.31 -29.97
C GLY A 233 -4.42 15.61 -28.68
N GLY A 234 -5.33 14.83 -28.08
CA GLY A 234 -5.03 13.83 -27.07
C GLY A 234 -4.75 14.41 -25.67
N ARG A 235 -5.71 14.29 -24.76
CA ARG A 235 -5.49 14.59 -23.33
C ARG A 235 -4.34 13.71 -22.83
N PRO A 236 -3.16 14.25 -22.45
CA PRO A 236 -2.20 13.47 -21.70
C PRO A 236 -2.88 13.14 -20.36
N ALA A 237 -2.81 11.87 -19.95
CA ALA A 237 -3.15 11.51 -18.59
C ALA A 237 -2.43 12.48 -17.64
N ALA A 238 -3.16 12.98 -16.64
CA ALA A 238 -2.56 13.83 -15.61
C ALA A 238 -1.29 13.12 -15.09
N PRO A 239 -0.18 13.85 -14.82
CA PRO A 239 1.04 13.22 -14.35
C PRO A 239 0.74 12.49 -13.05
N GLU A 240 0.71 11.16 -13.12
CA GLU A 240 0.62 10.27 -11.96
C GLU A 240 1.69 10.69 -10.94
N PRO A 241 1.38 10.72 -9.63
CA PRO A 241 2.37 11.07 -8.63
C PRO A 241 3.60 10.16 -8.79
N VAL A 242 4.78 10.76 -8.87
CA VAL A 242 6.06 10.12 -9.25
C VAL A 242 6.33 8.79 -8.51
N LYS A 243 5.86 8.68 -7.25
CA LYS A 243 5.94 7.44 -6.44
C LYS A 243 5.07 6.31 -6.99
N ALA A 244 3.82 6.60 -7.36
CA ALA A 244 2.91 5.62 -7.98
C ALA A 244 3.47 5.12 -9.31
N ALA A 245 4.04 6.03 -10.12
CA ALA A 245 4.66 5.69 -11.40
C ALA A 245 5.87 4.74 -11.24
N LYS A 246 6.65 4.90 -10.17
CA LYS A 246 7.84 4.08 -9.89
C LYS A 246 7.48 2.65 -9.50
N PHE A 247 6.55 2.50 -8.55
CA PHE A 247 6.04 1.17 -8.20
C PHE A 247 5.41 0.49 -9.42
N GLN A 248 4.57 1.20 -10.18
CA GLN A 248 3.88 0.63 -11.33
C GLN A 248 4.88 0.06 -12.36
N ARG A 249 5.92 0.83 -12.71
CA ARG A 249 6.97 0.37 -13.62
C ARG A 249 7.68 -0.89 -13.12
N CYS A 250 8.06 -0.94 -11.85
CA CYS A 250 8.73 -2.10 -11.27
C CYS A 250 7.80 -3.31 -11.14
N ALA A 251 6.55 -3.09 -10.73
CA ALA A 251 5.54 -4.13 -10.62
C ALA A 251 5.25 -4.77 -11.98
N ASP A 252 5.13 -3.97 -13.03
CA ASP A 252 4.90 -4.48 -14.38
C ASP A 252 6.06 -5.38 -14.84
N ILE A 253 7.31 -5.02 -14.56
CA ILE A 253 8.48 -5.85 -14.89
C ILE A 253 8.47 -7.17 -14.11
N VAL A 254 8.22 -7.11 -12.79
CA VAL A 254 8.27 -8.29 -11.92
C VAL A 254 7.11 -9.25 -12.23
N LEU A 255 5.91 -8.73 -12.47
CA LEU A 255 4.71 -9.53 -12.73
C LEU A 255 4.77 -10.30 -14.06
N VAL A 256 5.58 -9.89 -15.05
CA VAL A 256 5.80 -10.72 -16.27
C VAL A 256 6.39 -12.09 -15.91
N HIS A 257 7.15 -12.17 -14.82
CA HIS A 257 7.74 -13.42 -14.34
C HIS A 257 6.80 -14.24 -13.47
N GLU A 258 5.72 -13.64 -12.98
CA GLU A 258 4.71 -14.31 -12.16
C GLU A 258 3.64 -14.88 -13.10
N GLY A 259 3.51 -16.21 -13.12
CA GLY A 259 2.63 -16.92 -14.04
C GLY A 259 1.13 -16.65 -13.82
N GLY A 260 0.31 -17.31 -14.63
CA GLY A 260 -1.15 -17.31 -14.47
C GLY A 260 -1.63 -18.27 -13.37
N PHE A 261 -2.95 -18.46 -13.29
CA PHE A 261 -3.57 -19.35 -12.32
C PHE A 261 -3.02 -20.79 -12.41
N VAL A 262 -2.52 -21.31 -11.30
CA VAL A 262 -2.11 -22.70 -11.11
C VAL A 262 -2.84 -23.24 -9.89
N ASN A 263 -3.44 -24.41 -10.03
CA ASN A 263 -4.02 -25.15 -8.91
C ASN A 263 -3.65 -26.62 -9.06
N HIS A 264 -2.64 -27.06 -8.30
CA HIS A 264 -2.14 -28.44 -8.37
C HIS A 264 -2.61 -29.24 -7.14
N PRO A 265 -3.25 -30.42 -7.31
CA PRO A 265 -3.83 -31.19 -6.20
C PRO A 265 -2.82 -31.69 -5.14
N LYS A 266 -1.53 -31.64 -5.44
CA LYS A 266 -0.43 -32.06 -4.54
C LYS A 266 0.42 -30.89 -4.03
N ASP A 267 0.06 -29.65 -4.35
CA ASP A 267 0.81 -28.47 -3.90
C ASP A 267 0.27 -28.01 -2.53
N PRO A 268 1.09 -28.03 -1.45
CA PRO A 268 0.66 -27.53 -0.14
C PRO A 268 0.33 -26.03 -0.16
N GLY A 269 0.77 -25.26 -1.16
CA GLY A 269 0.43 -23.85 -1.35
C GLY A 269 -0.97 -23.58 -1.92
N GLY A 270 -1.64 -24.61 -2.45
CA GLY A 270 -2.99 -24.52 -3.00
C GLY A 270 -3.09 -23.67 -4.28
N ALA A 271 -4.30 -23.19 -4.58
CA ALA A 271 -4.53 -22.32 -5.73
C ALA A 271 -3.67 -21.04 -5.63
N THR A 272 -2.99 -20.71 -6.73
CA THR A 272 -2.12 -19.53 -6.85
C THR A 272 -2.42 -18.82 -8.16
N ASN A 273 -2.55 -17.49 -8.14
CA ASN A 273 -2.70 -16.67 -9.33
C ASN A 273 -1.87 -15.39 -9.18
N LEU A 274 -1.18 -14.95 -10.24
CA LEU A 274 -0.30 -13.77 -10.18
C LEU A 274 0.75 -13.85 -9.05
N GLY A 275 1.18 -15.06 -8.70
CA GLY A 275 2.10 -15.34 -7.57
C GLY A 275 1.47 -15.20 -6.17
N ILE A 276 0.17 -14.92 -6.07
CA ILE A 276 -0.56 -14.82 -4.79
C ILE A 276 -1.26 -16.16 -4.50
N THR A 277 -0.90 -16.77 -3.36
CA THR A 277 -1.51 -18.02 -2.88
C THR A 277 -2.85 -17.76 -2.21
N LEU A 278 -3.69 -18.79 -2.12
CA LEU A 278 -4.96 -18.76 -1.37
C LEU A 278 -4.76 -18.23 0.06
N ALA A 279 -3.74 -18.72 0.77
CA ALA A 279 -3.44 -18.28 2.12
C ALA A 279 -3.07 -16.78 2.19
N THR A 280 -2.30 -16.29 1.20
CA THR A 280 -1.93 -14.87 1.14
C THR A 280 -3.15 -14.00 0.83
N LEU A 281 -4.04 -14.45 -0.06
CA LEU A 281 -5.26 -13.72 -0.38
C LEU A 281 -6.25 -13.71 0.79
N ALA A 282 -6.35 -14.81 1.54
CA ALA A 282 -7.15 -14.89 2.76
C ALA A 282 -6.63 -13.98 3.87
N GLU A 283 -5.32 -13.97 4.09
CA GLU A 283 -4.67 -13.03 5.01
C GLU A 283 -4.96 -11.56 4.61
N TRP A 284 -4.86 -11.25 3.32
CA TRP A 284 -5.11 -9.90 2.79
C TRP A 284 -6.55 -9.44 2.97
N ARG A 285 -7.53 -10.29 2.61
CA ARG A 285 -8.95 -9.96 2.70
C ARG A 285 -9.50 -10.05 4.13
N GLY A 286 -8.79 -10.75 5.02
CA GLY A 286 -9.23 -10.97 6.40
C GLY A 286 -10.45 -11.90 6.51
N THR A 287 -10.73 -12.68 5.47
CA THR A 287 -11.86 -13.61 5.39
C THR A 287 -11.41 -14.95 4.82
N GLU A 288 -12.26 -15.97 4.93
CA GLU A 288 -12.06 -17.18 4.12
C GLU A 288 -12.16 -16.82 2.63
N VAL A 289 -11.32 -17.49 1.83
CA VAL A 289 -11.16 -17.23 0.40
C VAL A 289 -11.17 -18.57 -0.32
N SER A 290 -11.95 -18.65 -1.40
CA SER A 290 -12.08 -19.86 -2.21
C SER A 290 -11.03 -19.95 -3.32
N VAL A 291 -10.95 -21.11 -3.98
CA VAL A 291 -10.13 -21.27 -5.20
C VAL A 291 -10.61 -20.35 -6.32
N ASP A 292 -11.91 -20.11 -6.42
CA ASP A 292 -12.48 -19.22 -7.45
C ASP A 292 -12.16 -17.75 -7.17
N ASP A 293 -12.05 -17.35 -5.91
CA ASP A 293 -11.55 -16.02 -5.56
C ASP A 293 -10.11 -15.81 -6.02
N VAL A 294 -9.24 -16.81 -5.85
CA VAL A 294 -7.86 -16.75 -6.35
C VAL A 294 -7.85 -16.72 -7.88
N ARG A 295 -8.72 -17.50 -8.53
CA ARG A 295 -8.87 -17.49 -9.99
C ARG A 295 -9.32 -16.13 -10.53
N ASN A 296 -10.19 -15.44 -9.80
CA ASN A 296 -10.75 -14.14 -10.14
C ASN A 296 -9.96 -12.95 -9.56
N LEU A 297 -8.78 -13.19 -8.97
CA LEU A 297 -7.91 -12.13 -8.44
C LEU A 297 -7.57 -11.13 -9.54
N THR A 298 -7.87 -9.85 -9.30
CA THR A 298 -7.59 -8.80 -10.27
C THR A 298 -6.11 -8.39 -10.23
N PRO A 299 -5.53 -7.98 -11.37
CA PRO A 299 -4.17 -7.43 -11.39
C PRO A 299 -3.99 -6.23 -10.45
N GLU A 300 -5.04 -5.42 -10.26
CA GLU A 300 -5.03 -4.25 -9.38
C GLU A 300 -4.92 -4.69 -7.91
N GLU A 301 -5.73 -5.65 -7.46
CA GLU A 301 -5.66 -6.18 -6.10
C GLU A 301 -4.32 -6.88 -5.85
N ALA A 302 -3.84 -7.67 -6.82
CA ALA A 302 -2.51 -8.28 -6.74
C ALA A 302 -1.42 -7.21 -6.55
N ARG A 303 -1.44 -6.12 -7.33
CA ARG A 303 -0.49 -5.01 -7.19
C ARG A 303 -0.54 -4.37 -5.80
N GLU A 304 -1.71 -4.17 -5.20
CA GLU A 304 -1.81 -3.68 -3.83
C GLU A 304 -1.15 -4.64 -2.82
N ILE A 305 -1.40 -5.94 -2.94
CA ILE A 305 -0.75 -6.97 -2.12
C ILE A 305 0.76 -6.89 -2.27
N TYR A 306 1.26 -6.78 -3.51
CA TYR A 306 2.69 -6.66 -3.78
C TYR A 306 3.30 -5.40 -3.18
N ARG A 307 2.59 -4.27 -3.27
CA ARG A 307 3.04 -3.01 -2.70
C ARG A 307 3.19 -3.11 -1.18
N VAL A 308 2.17 -3.64 -0.51
CA VAL A 308 2.17 -3.73 0.96
C VAL A 308 3.16 -4.78 1.48
N ARG A 309 3.24 -5.95 0.84
CA ARG A 309 4.05 -7.07 1.35
C ARG A 309 5.53 -7.00 0.96
N TYR A 310 5.88 -6.32 -0.12
CA TYR A 310 7.26 -6.31 -0.63
C TYR A 310 7.80 -4.90 -0.88
N TRP A 311 7.09 -4.04 -1.63
CA TRP A 311 7.59 -2.71 -1.97
C TRP A 311 7.79 -1.80 -0.75
N ASN A 312 6.76 -1.66 0.10
CA ASN A 312 6.78 -0.79 1.26
C ASN A 312 7.77 -1.25 2.34
N PRO A 313 7.84 -2.55 2.71
CA PRO A 313 8.82 -3.03 3.69
C PRO A 313 10.27 -2.84 3.26
N LEU A 314 10.53 -2.83 1.95
CA LEU A 314 11.85 -2.58 1.36
C LEU A 314 12.14 -1.09 1.15
N ASN A 315 11.19 -0.20 1.46
CA ASN A 315 11.31 1.24 1.28
C ASN A 315 11.75 1.61 -0.16
N CYS A 316 11.22 0.89 -1.15
CA CYS A 316 11.66 1.01 -2.54
C CYS A 316 11.42 2.39 -3.14
N ASP A 317 10.43 3.15 -2.65
CA ASP A 317 10.21 4.54 -3.05
C ASP A 317 11.44 5.43 -2.78
N ALA A 318 12.18 5.16 -1.70
CA ALA A 318 13.36 5.93 -1.32
C ALA A 318 14.67 5.44 -1.98
N LEU A 319 14.68 4.25 -2.59
CA LEU A 319 15.86 3.72 -3.28
C LEU A 319 16.07 4.39 -4.64
N PRO A 320 17.30 4.49 -5.17
CA PRO A 320 17.51 4.98 -6.53
C PRO A 320 16.86 4.08 -7.59
N PRO A 321 16.41 4.62 -8.74
CA PRO A 321 15.96 3.81 -9.86
C PRO A 321 17.00 2.76 -10.27
N GLY A 322 16.52 1.55 -10.56
CA GLY A 322 17.32 0.35 -10.79
C GLY A 322 17.62 -0.43 -9.50
N VAL A 323 18.01 0.25 -8.42
CA VAL A 323 18.24 -0.38 -7.11
C VAL A 323 16.91 -0.84 -6.50
N ASP A 324 15.88 0.01 -6.60
CA ASP A 324 14.49 -0.31 -6.26
C ASP A 324 14.01 -1.61 -6.94
N LEU A 325 14.28 -1.78 -8.23
CA LEU A 325 13.85 -2.93 -9.02
C LEU A 325 14.54 -4.22 -8.58
N VAL A 326 15.87 -4.25 -8.47
CA VAL A 326 16.58 -5.50 -8.09
C VAL A 326 16.27 -5.92 -6.65
N VAL A 327 16.11 -4.95 -5.75
CA VAL A 327 15.76 -5.20 -4.35
C VAL A 327 14.32 -5.71 -4.23
N TYR A 328 13.38 -5.09 -4.96
CA TYR A 328 12.00 -5.52 -5.00
C TYR A 328 11.83 -6.92 -5.62
N ASP A 329 12.38 -7.18 -6.80
CA ASP A 329 12.26 -8.47 -7.50
C ASP A 329 12.85 -9.63 -6.68
N PHE A 330 14.01 -9.41 -6.06
CA PHE A 330 14.58 -10.42 -5.17
C PHE A 330 13.79 -10.56 -3.86
N GLY A 331 13.19 -9.47 -3.37
CA GLY A 331 12.27 -9.49 -2.23
C GLY A 331 11.03 -10.34 -2.47
N VAL A 332 10.46 -10.31 -3.68
CA VAL A 332 9.33 -11.15 -4.09
C VAL A 332 9.74 -12.63 -4.09
N ASN A 333 10.88 -12.96 -4.67
CA ASN A 333 11.31 -14.36 -4.81
C ASN A 333 11.85 -14.96 -3.50
N ALA A 334 12.62 -14.19 -2.73
CA ALA A 334 13.41 -14.68 -1.60
C ALA A 334 13.04 -14.03 -0.25
N GLY A 335 12.03 -13.17 -0.22
CA GLY A 335 11.54 -12.50 0.98
C GLY A 335 12.18 -11.11 1.21
N PRO A 336 11.41 -10.10 1.69
CA PRO A 336 11.90 -8.74 1.90
C PRO A 336 13.13 -8.64 2.81
N VAL A 337 13.13 -9.35 3.94
CA VAL A 337 14.23 -9.28 4.91
C VAL A 337 15.55 -9.75 4.31
N ARG A 338 15.54 -10.81 3.50
CA ARG A 338 16.75 -11.32 2.85
C ARG A 338 17.28 -10.33 1.82
N SER A 339 16.37 -9.74 1.03
CA SER A 339 16.73 -8.74 0.03
C SER A 339 17.33 -7.49 0.68
N ALA A 340 16.72 -6.98 1.74
CA ALA A 340 17.24 -5.85 2.51
C ALA A 340 18.64 -6.14 3.08
N LYS A 341 18.86 -7.32 3.68
CA LYS A 341 20.18 -7.70 4.22
C LYS A 341 21.24 -7.83 3.13
N MET A 342 20.88 -8.34 1.95
CA MET A 342 21.79 -8.39 0.81
C MET A 342 22.22 -6.99 0.37
N LEU A 343 21.27 -6.05 0.25
CA LEU A 343 21.58 -4.65 -0.05
C LEU A 343 22.50 -4.05 1.02
N GLN A 344 22.15 -4.21 2.30
CA GLN A 344 22.91 -3.67 3.44
C GLN A 344 24.35 -4.18 3.44
N LYS A 345 24.54 -5.48 3.26
CA LYS A 345 25.86 -6.10 3.16
C LYS A 345 26.68 -5.51 2.01
N LEU A 346 26.05 -5.27 0.85
CA LEU A 346 26.71 -4.69 -0.32
C LEU A 346 27.15 -3.24 -0.09
N VAL A 347 26.34 -2.43 0.58
CA VAL A 347 26.64 -1.01 0.81
C VAL A 347 27.39 -0.77 2.13
N GLY A 348 27.70 -1.82 2.88
CA GLY A 348 28.40 -1.71 4.17
C GLY A 348 27.54 -1.17 5.31
N ALA A 349 26.21 -1.27 5.21
CA ALA A 349 25.28 -0.94 6.27
C ALA A 349 25.06 -2.15 7.20
N LYS A 350 24.52 -1.90 8.41
CA LYS A 350 24.17 -2.96 9.35
C LYS A 350 23.10 -3.88 8.73
N GLU A 351 23.34 -5.20 8.77
CA GLU A 351 22.44 -6.23 8.21
C GLU A 351 21.22 -6.53 9.11
N ASP A 352 20.45 -5.50 9.47
CA ASP A 352 19.25 -5.64 10.31
C ASP A 352 17.97 -5.99 9.52
N GLY A 353 18.03 -5.96 8.19
CA GLY A 353 16.90 -6.27 7.31
C GLY A 353 15.86 -5.15 7.16
N ALA A 354 16.15 -3.95 7.68
CA ALA A 354 15.30 -2.77 7.51
C ALA A 354 15.98 -1.70 6.64
N VAL A 355 15.35 -1.33 5.52
CA VAL A 355 15.86 -0.26 4.64
C VAL A 355 15.49 1.11 5.21
N GLY A 356 16.22 1.52 6.25
CA GLY A 356 16.09 2.82 6.92
C GLY A 356 17.11 3.86 6.44
N PRO A 357 17.14 5.05 7.09
CA PRO A 357 18.01 6.16 6.69
C PRO A 357 19.49 5.82 6.60
N ALA A 358 20.01 4.96 7.48
CA ALA A 358 21.41 4.52 7.42
C ALA A 358 21.72 3.70 6.16
N THR A 359 20.82 2.79 5.77
CA THR A 359 20.93 2.02 4.52
C THR A 359 20.86 2.95 3.31
N LEU A 360 19.93 3.91 3.31
CA LEU A 360 19.78 4.88 2.21
C LEU A 360 21.01 5.79 2.06
N ALA A 361 21.57 6.25 3.17
CA ALA A 361 22.80 7.04 3.18
C ALA A 361 23.97 6.24 2.60
N ALA A 362 24.10 4.96 2.98
CA ALA A 362 25.12 4.08 2.43
C ALA A 362 24.92 3.82 0.92
N VAL A 363 23.68 3.60 0.48
CA VAL A 363 23.32 3.48 -0.95
C VAL A 363 23.73 4.72 -1.74
N ALA A 364 23.52 5.92 -1.18
CA ALA A 364 23.84 7.18 -1.86
C ALA A 364 25.35 7.40 -2.10
N THR A 365 26.23 6.64 -1.42
CA THR A 365 27.69 6.74 -1.61
C THR A 365 28.21 5.99 -2.84
N ARG A 366 27.36 5.24 -3.55
CA ARG A 366 27.74 4.40 -4.69
C ARG A 366 26.86 4.68 -5.90
N ALA A 367 27.41 4.49 -7.10
CA ALA A 367 26.61 4.62 -8.31
C ALA A 367 25.52 3.53 -8.36
N PRO A 368 24.24 3.86 -8.65
CA PRO A 368 23.15 2.89 -8.66
C PRO A 368 23.42 1.68 -9.57
N ALA A 369 24.00 1.89 -10.75
CA ALA A 369 24.34 0.81 -11.67
C ALA A 369 25.38 -0.18 -11.09
N ASP A 370 26.30 0.28 -10.25
CA ASP A 370 27.30 -0.59 -9.63
C ASP A 370 26.68 -1.42 -8.49
N ILE A 371 25.73 -0.82 -7.75
CA ILE A 371 24.93 -1.56 -6.77
C ILE A 371 24.10 -2.64 -7.47
N VAL A 372 23.42 -2.30 -8.58
CA VAL A 372 22.60 -3.24 -9.36
C VAL A 372 23.41 -4.45 -9.81
N ARG A 373 24.58 -4.24 -10.45
CA ARG A 373 25.43 -5.36 -10.91
C ARG A 373 25.89 -6.24 -9.75
N ALA A 374 26.43 -5.62 -8.69
CA ALA A 374 26.89 -6.35 -7.52
C ALA A 374 25.75 -7.11 -6.82
N PHE A 375 24.55 -6.54 -6.79
CA PHE A 375 23.37 -7.20 -6.23
C PHE A 375 22.96 -8.42 -7.05
N SER A 376 22.91 -8.29 -8.38
CA SER A 376 22.60 -9.39 -9.30
C SER A 376 23.61 -10.54 -9.19
N GLU A 377 24.90 -10.24 -9.04
CA GLU A 377 25.93 -11.26 -8.78
C GLU A 377 25.65 -12.02 -7.48
N ARG A 378 25.37 -11.31 -6.37
CA ARG A 378 25.10 -11.96 -5.07
C ARG A 378 23.79 -12.72 -5.04
N ARG A 379 22.81 -12.27 -5.81
CA ARG A 379 21.58 -12.99 -6.06
C ARG A 379 21.84 -14.32 -6.77
N LEU A 380 22.68 -14.34 -7.81
CA LEU A 380 23.06 -15.59 -8.49
C LEU A 380 23.83 -16.53 -7.56
N ASP A 381 24.76 -16.01 -6.76
CA ASP A 381 25.48 -16.80 -5.75
C ASP A 381 24.51 -17.44 -4.75
N TYR A 382 23.51 -16.68 -4.29
CA TYR A 382 22.45 -17.21 -3.43
C TYR A 382 21.68 -18.33 -4.13
N TYR A 383 21.23 -18.15 -5.37
CA TYR A 383 20.51 -19.22 -6.07
C TYR A 383 21.35 -20.47 -6.32
N ARG A 384 22.64 -20.31 -6.65
CA ARG A 384 23.59 -21.43 -6.80
C ARG A 384 23.77 -22.23 -5.52
N SER A 385 23.55 -21.61 -4.36
CA SER A 385 23.63 -22.29 -3.06
C SER A 385 22.39 -23.12 -2.71
N LEU A 386 21.30 -23.00 -3.47
CA LEU A 386 20.06 -23.75 -3.22
C LEU A 386 20.17 -25.17 -3.77
N GLY A 387 19.71 -26.16 -3.01
CA GLY A 387 19.70 -27.57 -3.42
C GLY A 387 18.85 -27.87 -4.66
N THR A 388 18.03 -26.93 -5.11
CA THR A 388 17.18 -27.02 -6.31
C THR A 388 17.77 -26.32 -7.54
N TRP A 389 19.04 -25.88 -7.46
CA TRP A 389 19.76 -25.21 -8.55
C TRP A 389 19.83 -26.03 -9.84
N GLU A 390 20.06 -27.34 -9.77
CA GLU A 390 20.14 -28.19 -10.96
C GLU A 390 18.85 -28.15 -11.79
N THR A 391 17.70 -28.01 -11.13
CA THR A 391 16.38 -27.99 -11.76
C THR A 391 15.98 -26.58 -12.22
N PHE A 392 16.18 -25.55 -11.40
CA PHE A 392 15.64 -24.20 -11.66
C PHE A 392 16.68 -23.14 -12.00
N GLY A 393 17.98 -23.47 -11.93
CA GLY A 393 19.09 -22.53 -12.05
C GLY A 393 19.10 -21.74 -13.36
N LYS A 394 18.71 -22.39 -14.48
CA LYS A 394 18.57 -21.72 -15.78
C LYS A 394 17.50 -20.61 -15.74
N GLY A 395 16.35 -20.89 -15.11
CA GLY A 395 15.26 -19.93 -14.96
C GLY A 395 15.66 -18.74 -14.09
N TRP A 396 16.28 -19.00 -12.94
CA TRP A 396 16.78 -17.94 -12.05
C TRP A 396 17.89 -17.11 -12.68
N THR A 397 18.77 -17.73 -13.46
CA THR A 397 19.82 -17.02 -14.22
C THR A 397 19.19 -16.08 -15.24
N ASN A 398 18.26 -16.58 -16.05
CA ASN A 398 17.58 -15.78 -17.07
C ASN A 398 16.81 -14.60 -16.45
N ARG A 399 16.06 -14.82 -15.34
CA ARG A 399 15.35 -13.74 -14.63
C ARG A 399 16.34 -12.69 -14.09
N THR A 400 17.43 -13.13 -13.47
CA THR A 400 18.42 -12.20 -12.90
C THR A 400 19.06 -11.34 -13.97
N VAL A 401 19.49 -11.92 -15.11
CA VAL A 401 20.08 -11.17 -16.22
C VAL A 401 19.08 -10.20 -16.86
N ALA A 402 17.82 -10.61 -17.04
CA ALA A 402 16.78 -9.75 -17.60
C ALA A 402 16.49 -8.54 -16.70
N VAL A 403 16.33 -8.78 -15.39
CA VAL A 403 16.06 -7.73 -14.40
C VAL A 403 17.27 -6.79 -14.25
N GLU A 404 18.49 -7.33 -14.23
CA GLU A 404 19.72 -6.52 -14.18
C GLU A 404 19.80 -5.58 -15.37
N LYS A 405 19.55 -6.07 -16.58
CA LYS A 405 19.60 -5.25 -17.80
C LYS A 405 18.64 -4.07 -17.73
N GLU A 406 17.40 -4.30 -17.30
CA GLU A 406 16.40 -3.23 -17.15
C GLU A 406 16.74 -2.28 -15.99
N ALA A 407 17.24 -2.80 -14.87
CA ALA A 407 17.67 -2.00 -13.73
C ALA A 407 18.87 -1.08 -14.07
N VAL A 408 19.84 -1.57 -14.84
CA VAL A 408 20.96 -0.75 -15.32
C VAL A 408 20.47 0.35 -16.25
N ARG A 409 19.49 0.07 -17.11
CA ARG A 409 18.85 1.08 -17.97
C ARG A 409 18.17 2.16 -17.13
N MET A 410 17.36 1.76 -16.15
CA MET A 410 16.71 2.68 -15.20
C MET A 410 17.72 3.55 -14.44
N ALA A 411 18.84 2.98 -14.01
CA ALA A 411 19.92 3.71 -13.35
C ALA A 411 20.64 4.71 -14.29
N GLY A 412 20.69 4.42 -15.59
CA GLY A 412 21.32 5.26 -16.62
C GLY A 412 20.42 6.42 -17.09
N ASP A 413 19.11 6.19 -17.21
CA ASP A 413 18.13 7.20 -17.63
C ASP A 413 18.14 8.44 -16.69
N VAL A 414 18.47 8.25 -15.40
CA VAL A 414 18.58 9.34 -14.41
C VAL A 414 19.78 10.25 -14.66
N LYS A 415 20.90 9.73 -15.22
CA LYS A 415 22.10 10.53 -15.54
C LYS A 415 21.92 11.46 -16.74
N GLN A 416 20.87 11.25 -17.54
CA GLN A 416 20.55 12.10 -18.70
C GLN A 416 19.47 13.15 -18.37
N ALA A 417 18.79 13.03 -17.23
CA ALA A 417 17.70 13.90 -16.80
C ALA A 417 18.07 14.88 -15.66
N ALA A 418 19.28 14.76 -15.12
CA ALA A 418 19.89 15.67 -14.13
C ALA A 418 21.03 16.43 -14.79
#